data_AF-A0A4S0UQX2-F1
#
_entry.id   AF-A0A4S0UQX2-F1
#
_cell.length_a   1.000
_cell.length_b   1.000
_cell.length_c   1.000
_cell.angle_alpha   90.00
_cell.angle_beta   90.00
_cell.angle_gamma   90.00
#
_symmetry.space_group_name_H-M   'P 1'
#
loop_
_entity.id
_entity.type
_entity.pdbx_description
1 polymer ?
#
loop_
_entity_poly.entity_id
_entity_poly.type
_entity_poly.pdbx_seq_one_letter_code
_entity_poly.pdbx_strand_id
1 'polypeptide(L)'
;MSSAKQVVVIGAGIIGASIAWHLTKAGARVTVVSESGAGGVATPNSFAWINASWGNPEVYFRLRTRAMAEWKRLAKDVPGLPLAWCGGLCFDLP
;
A
#
# COMPACT_ATOMS: atom_id res chain seq x y z
N MET A 1 -5.01 13.58 30.09
CA MET A 1 -4.60 12.65 29.00
C MET A 1 -5.56 12.82 27.84
N SER A 2 -5.07 13.02 26.62
CA SER A 2 -5.94 13.03 25.44
C SER A 2 -6.38 11.59 25.14
N SER A 3 -7.69 11.38 24.95
CA SER A 3 -8.23 10.07 24.59
C SER A 3 -7.76 9.66 23.19
N ALA A 4 -7.39 8.38 23.00
CA ALA A 4 -7.01 7.86 21.70
C ALA A 4 -8.15 8.07 20.67
N LYS A 5 -7.81 8.66 19.51
CA LYS A 5 -8.78 8.87 18.42
C LYS A 5 -9.38 7.52 18.01
N GLN A 6 -10.70 7.46 17.88
CA GLN A 6 -11.40 6.31 17.33
C GLN A 6 -11.65 6.55 15.84
N VAL A 7 -11.22 5.61 14.99
CA VAL A 7 -11.36 5.73 13.53
C VAL A 7 -11.96 4.45 12.98
N VAL A 8 -12.98 4.60 12.14
CA VAL A 8 -13.53 3.49 11.36
C VAL A 8 -12.98 3.58 9.93
N VAL A 9 -12.40 2.49 9.43
CA VAL A 9 -11.94 2.35 8.05
C VAL A 9 -12.86 1.38 7.33
N ILE A 10 -13.51 1.82 6.27
CA ILE A 10 -14.41 0.99 5.47
C ILE A 10 -13.63 0.44 4.27
N GLY A 11 -13.44 -0.89 4.25
CA GLY A 11 -12.72 -1.65 3.23
C GLY A 11 -11.41 -2.27 3.73
N ALA A 12 -11.26 -3.58 3.55
CA ALA A 12 -10.05 -4.33 3.94
C ALA A 12 -9.04 -4.59 2.80
N GLY A 13 -9.15 -3.83 1.70
CA GLY A 13 -8.14 -3.86 0.62
C GLY A 13 -6.82 -3.19 1.02
N ILE A 14 -5.81 -3.22 0.13
CA ILE A 14 -4.45 -2.74 0.46
C ILE A 14 -4.40 -1.28 0.95
N ILE A 15 -5.27 -0.42 0.42
CA ILE A 15 -5.38 0.98 0.85
C ILE A 15 -5.95 1.07 2.26
N GLY A 16 -7.06 0.38 2.55
CA GLY A 16 -7.66 0.35 3.88
C GLY A 16 -6.74 -0.27 4.93
N ALA A 17 -6.05 -1.36 4.58
CA ALA A 17 -5.03 -1.97 5.42
C ALA A 17 -3.87 -1.01 5.72
N SER A 18 -3.37 -0.28 4.71
CA SER A 18 -2.32 0.72 4.89
C SER A 18 -2.76 1.87 5.81
N ILE A 19 -3.98 2.39 5.61
CA ILE A 19 -4.55 3.44 6.47
C ILE A 19 -4.67 2.94 7.91
N ALA A 20 -5.26 1.77 8.11
CA ALA A 20 -5.47 1.20 9.43
C ALA A 20 -4.14 0.97 10.16
N TRP A 21 -3.13 0.44 9.47
CA TRP A 21 -1.80 0.21 10.03
C TRP A 21 -1.13 1.52 10.47
N HIS A 22 -1.10 2.55 9.60
CA HIS A 22 -0.46 3.83 9.93
C HIS A 22 -1.19 4.57 11.07
N LEU A 23 -2.53 4.55 11.08
CA LEU A 23 -3.31 5.17 12.15
C LEU A 23 -3.12 4.44 13.48
N THR A 24 -3.06 3.11 13.46
CA THR A 24 -2.79 2.30 14.65
C THR A 24 -1.39 2.58 15.18
N LYS A 25 -0.38 2.64 14.31
CA LYS A 25 1.01 3.02 14.67
C LYS A 25 1.09 4.43 15.27
N ALA A 26 0.20 5.34 14.86
CA ALA A 26 0.08 6.70 15.41
C ALA A 26 -0.75 6.78 16.71
N GLY A 27 -1.21 5.65 17.26
CA GLY A 27 -1.92 5.58 18.54
C GLY A 27 -3.45 5.71 18.46
N ALA A 28 -4.04 5.65 17.26
CA ALA A 28 -5.49 5.59 17.12
C ALA A 28 -6.01 4.18 17.41
N ARG A 29 -7.26 4.09 17.91
CA ARG A 29 -8.03 2.84 17.93
C ARG A 29 -8.78 2.72 16.61
N VAL A 30 -8.39 1.76 15.78
CA VAL A 30 -8.95 1.59 14.45
C VAL A 30 -9.84 0.35 14.38
N THR A 31 -11.05 0.52 13.85
CA THR A 31 -11.94 -0.59 13.47
C THR A 31 -12.01 -0.65 11.95
N VAL A 32 -11.66 -1.80 11.36
CA VAL A 32 -11.82 -2.03 9.92
C VAL A 32 -13.14 -2.78 9.69
N VAL A 33 -14.00 -2.22 8.84
CA VAL A 33 -15.26 -2.83 8.42
C VAL A 33 -15.17 -3.17 6.95
N SER A 34 -15.44 -4.41 6.58
CA SER A 34 -15.37 -4.87 5.19
C SER A 34 -16.41 -5.96 4.97
N GLU A 35 -17.02 -5.95 3.78
CA GLU A 35 -17.95 -7.01 3.36
C GLU A 35 -17.22 -8.32 3.06
N SER A 36 -15.97 -8.22 2.61
CA SER A 36 -15.09 -9.35 2.29
C SER A 36 -13.92 -9.45 3.27
N GLY A 37 -13.27 -10.61 3.28
CA GLY A 37 -12.09 -10.87 4.11
C GLY A 37 -10.87 -9.99 3.77
N ALA A 38 -9.73 -10.33 4.37
CA ALA A 38 -8.49 -9.58 4.16
C ALA A 38 -8.14 -9.47 2.66
N GLY A 39 -7.87 -8.24 2.20
CA GLY A 39 -7.57 -7.94 0.80
C GLY A 39 -8.75 -7.43 -0.02
N GLY A 40 -9.99 -7.62 0.43
CA GLY A 40 -11.16 -7.23 -0.34
C GLY A 40 -11.27 -7.95 -1.69
N VAL A 41 -11.87 -7.30 -2.70
CA VAL A 41 -12.04 -7.89 -4.04
C VAL A 41 -10.82 -7.66 -4.94
N ALA A 42 -10.38 -6.41 -5.10
CA ALA A 42 -9.37 -6.06 -6.11
C ALA A 42 -7.93 -6.43 -5.71
N THR A 43 -7.57 -6.31 -4.43
CA THR A 43 -6.18 -6.55 -3.97
C THR A 43 -5.70 -7.97 -4.26
N PRO A 44 -6.43 -9.05 -3.92
CA PRO A 44 -5.96 -10.41 -4.19
C PRO A 44 -5.90 -10.75 -5.68
N ASN A 45 -6.63 -10.02 -6.53
CA ASN A 45 -6.66 -10.22 -7.98
C ASN A 45 -5.67 -9.33 -8.73
N SER A 46 -4.86 -8.53 -8.04
CA SER A 46 -3.86 -7.66 -8.64
C SER A 46 -2.58 -8.43 -8.98
N PHE A 47 -1.96 -8.10 -10.11
CA PHE A 47 -0.59 -8.55 -10.42
C PHE A 47 0.47 -7.95 -9.47
N ALA A 48 0.10 -6.90 -8.71
CA ALA A 48 0.92 -6.28 -7.66
C ALA A 48 2.30 -5.78 -8.11
N TRP A 49 2.44 -5.36 -9.38
CA TRP A 49 3.72 -4.86 -9.90
C TRP A 49 4.04 -3.43 -9.42
N ILE A 50 5.06 -3.31 -8.57
CA ILE A 50 5.53 -2.04 -8.03
C ILE A 50 6.58 -1.44 -8.98
N ASN A 51 6.25 -0.34 -9.66
CA ASN A 51 7.12 0.26 -10.68
C ASN A 51 6.91 1.78 -10.80
N ALA A 52 7.84 2.43 -11.48
CA ALA A 52 7.67 3.76 -12.07
C ALA A 52 7.90 3.65 -13.59
N SER A 53 6.96 3.01 -14.30
CA SER A 53 7.10 2.75 -15.74
C SER A 53 7.03 4.02 -16.60
N TRP A 54 7.51 3.92 -17.84
CA TRP A 54 7.53 4.99 -18.84
C TRP A 54 6.11 5.46 -19.24
N GLY A 55 6.03 6.52 -20.06
CA GLY A 55 4.76 7.00 -20.65
C GLY A 55 3.82 7.75 -19.69
N ASN A 56 4.24 7.99 -18.46
CA ASN A 56 3.44 8.68 -17.45
C ASN A 56 3.93 10.13 -17.23
N PRO A 57 3.03 11.07 -16.86
CA PRO A 57 3.44 12.43 -16.51
C PRO A 57 4.48 12.45 -15.38
N GLU A 58 5.39 13.42 -15.42
CA GLU A 58 6.51 13.51 -14.46
C GLU A 58 6.04 13.47 -12.99
N VAL A 59 4.95 14.18 -12.67
CA VAL A 59 4.39 14.21 -11.30
C VAL A 59 4.00 12.80 -10.84
N TYR A 60 3.40 11.99 -11.72
CA TYR A 60 3.01 10.62 -11.39
C TYR A 60 4.21 9.66 -11.35
N PHE A 61 5.21 9.88 -12.20
CA PHE A 61 6.48 9.16 -12.12
C PHE A 61 7.15 9.38 -10.75
N ARG A 62 7.27 10.64 -10.31
CA ARG A 62 7.84 11.00 -8.99
C ARG A 62 7.07 10.36 -7.84
N LEU A 63 5.73 10.35 -7.91
CA LEU A 63 4.89 9.68 -6.91
C LEU A 63 5.22 8.18 -6.84
N ARG A 64 5.34 7.50 -7.98
CA ARG A 64 5.64 6.06 -8.02
C ARG A 64 7.05 5.75 -7.55
N THR A 65 8.06 6.56 -7.90
CA THR A 65 9.42 6.41 -7.36
C THR A 65 9.42 6.54 -5.83
N ARG A 66 8.66 7.51 -5.29
CA ARG A 66 8.49 7.63 -3.83
C ARG A 66 7.79 6.39 -3.25
N ALA A 67 6.72 5.90 -3.87
CA ALA A 67 6.02 4.70 -3.42
C ALA A 67 6.94 3.47 -3.40
N MET A 68 7.81 3.30 -4.40
CA MET A 68 8.81 2.22 -4.44
C MET A 68 9.77 2.29 -3.24
N ALA A 69 10.24 3.50 -2.87
CA ALA A 69 11.07 3.69 -1.68
C ALA A 69 10.30 3.39 -0.39
N GLU A 70 9.02 3.79 -0.31
CA GLU A 70 8.16 3.49 0.84
C GLU A 70 7.91 2.00 1.02
N TRP A 71 7.73 1.22 -0.06
CA TRP A 71 7.62 -0.25 0.04
C TRP A 71 8.88 -0.88 0.66
N LYS A 72 10.08 -0.41 0.26
CA LYS A 72 11.34 -0.87 0.87
C LYS A 72 11.45 -0.49 2.35
N ARG A 73 11.00 0.71 2.72
CA ARG A 73 10.99 1.15 4.12
C ARG A 73 9.99 0.33 4.94
N LEU A 74 8.78 0.14 4.43
CA LEU A 74 7.68 -0.56 5.11
C LEU A 74 8.01 -2.03 5.38
N ALA A 75 8.76 -2.69 4.50
CA ALA A 75 9.20 -4.08 4.70
C ALA A 75 10.03 -4.27 5.99
N LYS A 76 10.61 -3.20 6.55
CA LYS A 76 11.30 -3.24 7.85
C LYS A 76 10.34 -3.22 9.04
N ASP A 77 9.17 -2.62 8.86
CA ASP A 77 8.18 -2.44 9.93
C ASP A 77 7.08 -3.51 9.92
N VAL A 78 6.89 -4.23 8.81
CA VAL A 78 5.82 -5.22 8.62
C VAL A 78 6.42 -6.61 8.40
N PRO A 79 6.56 -7.43 9.47
CA PRO A 79 7.07 -8.78 9.36
C PRO A 79 6.24 -9.64 8.41
N GLY A 80 6.91 -10.43 7.57
CA GLY A 80 6.25 -11.37 6.65
C GLY A 80 5.62 -10.73 5.41
N LEU A 81 5.86 -9.43 5.15
CA LEU A 81 5.43 -8.80 3.90
C LEU A 81 6.11 -9.51 2.69
N PRO A 82 5.36 -10.13 1.75
CA PRO A 82 5.92 -10.91 0.66
C PRO A 82 6.42 -10.02 -0.50
N LEU A 83 7.29 -9.05 -0.19
CA LEU A 83 7.83 -8.09 -1.13
C LEU A 83 9.03 -8.70 -1.88
N ALA A 84 8.96 -8.77 -3.21
CA ALA A 84 10.04 -9.23 -4.07
C ALA A 84 10.46 -8.14 -5.07
N TRP A 85 11.76 -7.86 -5.15
CA TRP A 85 12.34 -6.94 -6.14
C TRP A 85 13.04 -7.73 -7.24
N CYS A 86 12.28 -8.13 -8.26
CA CYS A 86 12.76 -8.94 -9.39
C CYS A 86 12.96 -8.14 -10.70
N GLY A 87 12.70 -6.84 -10.71
CA GLY A 87 12.80 -6.01 -11.91
C GLY A 87 11.66 -6.23 -12.90
N GLY A 88 11.86 -5.84 -14.15
CA GLY A 88 10.94 -6.03 -15.25
C GLY A 88 11.61 -5.63 -16.57
N LEU A 89 11.19 -6.25 -17.67
CA LEU A 89 11.67 -5.95 -19.01
C LEU A 89 10.57 -5.21 -19.77
N CYS A 90 10.93 -4.10 -20.41
CA CYS A 90 10.05 -3.39 -21.32
C CYS A 90 10.65 -3.47 -22.70
N PHE A 91 9.92 -4.08 -23.63
CA PHE A 91 10.26 -4.12 -25.05
C PHE A 91 9.43 -3.05 -25.78
N ASP A 92 9.88 -2.65 -26.97
CA ASP A 92 9.17 -1.70 -27.85
C ASP A 92 8.92 -0.31 -27.25
N LEU A 93 9.90 0.21 -26.49
CA LEU A 93 9.94 1.64 -26.17
C LEU A 93 10.10 2.43 -27.49
N PRO A 94 9.30 3.49 -27.74
CA PRO A 94 9.48 4.36 -28.90
C PRO A 94 10.81 5.11 -28.87
#